data_AF-A0A2J7ZV66-F1
#
_entry.id   AF-A0A2J7ZV66-F1
#
_cell.length_a   1.000
_cell.length_b   1.000
_cell.length_c   1.000
_cell.angle_alpha   90.00
_cell.angle_beta   90.00
_cell.angle_gamma   90.00
#
_symmetry.space_group_name_H-M   'P 1'
#
loop_
_entity.id
_entity.type
_entity.pdbx_description
1 polymer ?
#
loop_
_entity_poly.entity_id
_entity_poly.type
_entity_poly.pdbx_seq_one_letter_code
_entity_poly.pdbx_strand_id
1 'polypeptide(L)'
;MQDGNTALMYLIMCADGLVGHGEFAKVLLAAGADVNAKNTDGYTALMIACLKGNGEVANVLLAAGADTNAKSTDGKTALMAACLEGHGEVAKALVAAGADINARNAGGEASCELASKNGHKDMAGLLKAAAREAAIRPVLESIRACEIGPMAPSVGAPLMDQGGKLVTLAQLPELLLNLHEGMPLALRSAPMRLLKIDAVLDWPTIKVYEEVEVQSQECIEVPYNDVTEEQWAQTLIISWRWGSSKPAQHQPLFSPMSEPQFRELRQGLQRAKGSGLQYVWIDWSCVPQYSMPSMVEVLRSKVFYTRARAMAVIPTFEPLPAGGVVRLLLSKVGRLLKGRSADTLMSATAAAVLDAILAKDLVAGREYFSRVWTLAERMARHGRHEQLNHWLSLEAWLGMVVDAMLRSTEDRRAAQVYRKILGPEAGQLLDSIMGPLAMTIGTASMLVVDGLEDKVAELFCAAVDIWHSANALDEAPTKDWLGSYLLEADLGVYQAWSEADRVWAVYSYYCWKELDQASVDGLAQALRDLVKVAGGNNSVKEQQLFKVMGKKLGLPAVNAKG
;
A
#
# COMPACT_ATOMS: atom_id res chain seq x y z
N MET A 1 52.64 -15.22 21.03
CA MET A 1 53.47 -15.15 19.80
C MET A 1 53.53 -13.70 19.33
N GLN A 2 54.41 -13.33 18.40
CA GLN A 2 54.64 -11.92 18.02
C GLN A 2 53.43 -11.24 17.35
N ASP A 3 52.45 -12.01 16.87
CA ASP A 3 51.22 -11.58 16.17
C ASP A 3 49.98 -11.47 17.09
N GLY A 4 50.13 -11.73 18.40
CA GLY A 4 49.04 -11.61 19.37
C GLY A 4 47.88 -12.61 19.22
N ASN A 5 47.98 -13.60 18.33
CA ASN A 5 46.91 -14.58 18.12
C ASN A 5 46.78 -15.54 19.31
N THR A 6 45.54 -15.84 19.71
CA THR A 6 45.24 -16.84 20.75
C THR A 6 45.21 -18.26 20.17
N ALA A 7 45.26 -19.28 21.04
CA ALA A 7 45.09 -20.67 20.62
C ALA A 7 43.75 -20.89 19.87
N LEU A 8 42.69 -20.17 20.28
CA LEU A 8 41.39 -20.18 19.62
C LEU A 8 41.46 -19.61 18.20
N MET A 9 42.25 -18.55 17.98
CA MET A 9 42.45 -17.95 16.66
C MET A 9 43.28 -18.85 15.74
N TYR A 10 44.36 -19.46 16.24
CA TYR A 10 45.15 -20.40 15.45
C TYR A 10 44.34 -21.64 15.05
N LEU A 11 43.51 -22.16 15.95
CA LEU A 11 42.59 -23.26 15.65
C LEU A 11 41.71 -22.93 14.44
N ILE A 12 41.18 -21.70 14.38
CA ILE A 12 40.29 -21.25 13.32
C ILE A 12 41.06 -21.00 12.01
N MET A 13 42.28 -20.46 12.08
CA MET A 13 43.09 -20.14 10.90
C MET A 13 43.64 -21.40 10.19
N CYS A 14 43.95 -22.46 10.93
CA CYS A 14 44.48 -23.71 10.38
C CYS A 14 43.40 -24.72 9.92
N ALA A 15 42.12 -24.33 9.93
CA ALA A 15 40.97 -25.22 9.79
C ALA A 15 40.60 -25.65 8.34
N ASP A 16 41.49 -25.50 7.35
CA ASP A 16 41.18 -25.89 5.98
C ASP A 16 41.21 -27.43 5.82
N GLY A 17 40.08 -28.09 6.13
CA GLY A 17 39.78 -29.46 5.73
C GLY A 17 39.80 -30.57 6.80
N LEU A 18 39.90 -30.25 8.10
CA LEU A 18 39.84 -31.25 9.18
C LEU A 18 38.46 -31.27 9.88
N VAL A 19 37.95 -32.46 10.20
CA VAL A 19 36.66 -32.64 10.90
C VAL A 19 36.87 -32.43 12.42
N GLY A 20 36.01 -31.64 13.09
CA GLY A 20 35.95 -31.56 14.57
C GLY A 20 36.34 -30.23 15.22
N HIS A 21 36.50 -29.13 14.48
CA HIS A 21 36.94 -27.83 15.02
C HIS A 21 35.96 -27.19 16.01
N GLY A 22 34.64 -27.39 15.86
CA GLY A 22 33.65 -26.92 16.83
C GLY A 22 33.86 -27.52 18.22
N GLU A 23 34.21 -28.80 18.29
CA GLU A 23 34.50 -29.50 19.55
C GLU A 23 35.80 -29.02 20.20
N PHE A 24 36.86 -28.78 19.42
CA PHE A 24 38.09 -28.20 19.96
C PHE A 24 37.89 -26.75 20.45
N ALA A 25 37.08 -25.95 19.75
CA ALA A 25 36.73 -24.61 20.20
C ALA A 25 35.98 -24.67 21.54
N LYS A 26 35.02 -25.59 21.71
CA LYS A 26 34.34 -25.84 23.00
C LYS A 26 35.31 -26.23 24.10
N VAL A 27 36.28 -27.11 23.83
CA VAL A 27 37.30 -27.53 24.81
C VAL A 27 38.16 -26.35 25.25
N LEU A 28 38.62 -25.51 24.32
CA LEU A 28 39.43 -24.33 24.64
C LEU A 28 38.64 -23.30 25.46
N LEU A 29 37.37 -23.07 25.12
CA LEU A 29 36.48 -22.18 25.89
C LEU A 29 36.21 -22.74 27.29
N ALA A 30 35.98 -24.05 27.42
CA ALA A 30 35.81 -24.72 28.71
C ALA A 30 37.10 -24.67 29.57
N ALA A 31 38.27 -24.61 28.93
CA ALA A 31 39.57 -24.41 29.59
C ALA A 31 39.84 -22.94 29.99
N GLY A 32 38.90 -22.03 29.77
CA GLY A 32 39.00 -20.62 30.17
C GLY A 32 39.60 -19.70 29.12
N ALA A 33 39.60 -20.09 27.84
CA ALA A 33 39.99 -19.17 26.77
C ALA A 33 39.04 -17.97 26.72
N ASP A 34 39.61 -16.76 26.67
CA ASP A 34 38.83 -15.53 26.49
C ASP A 34 38.28 -15.47 25.06
N VAL A 35 36.95 -15.62 24.96
CA VAL A 35 36.20 -15.61 23.69
C VAL A 35 36.30 -14.27 22.96
N ASN A 36 36.58 -13.18 23.69
CA ASN A 36 36.62 -11.80 23.18
C ASN A 36 38.05 -11.23 23.08
N ALA A 37 39.07 -12.06 23.30
CA ALA A 37 40.46 -11.66 23.11
C ALA A 37 40.71 -11.13 21.68
N LYS A 38 41.58 -10.12 21.58
CA LYS A 38 41.96 -9.48 20.32
C LYS A 38 43.43 -9.73 20.01
N ASN A 39 43.75 -10.00 18.75
CA ASN A 39 45.14 -10.05 18.27
C ASN A 39 45.69 -8.63 18.04
N THR A 40 46.92 -8.51 17.52
CA THR A 40 47.56 -7.18 17.30
C THR A 40 46.80 -6.29 16.32
N ASP A 41 46.01 -6.87 15.41
CA ASP A 41 45.18 -6.16 14.43
C ASP A 41 43.75 -5.92 14.95
N GLY A 42 43.49 -6.23 16.22
CA GLY A 42 42.20 -6.04 16.87
C GLY A 42 41.15 -7.08 16.50
N TYR A 43 41.50 -8.14 15.76
CA TYR A 43 40.56 -9.19 15.36
C TYR A 43 40.25 -10.12 16.53
N THR A 44 38.97 -10.48 16.68
CA THR A 44 38.51 -11.51 17.62
C THR A 44 38.41 -12.88 16.94
N ALA A 45 38.32 -13.95 17.72
CA ALA A 45 38.09 -15.29 17.20
C ALA A 45 36.80 -15.37 16.35
N LEU A 46 35.74 -14.66 16.77
CA LEU A 46 34.49 -14.58 16.01
C LEU A 46 34.69 -13.93 14.64
N MET A 47 35.44 -12.82 14.56
CA MET A 47 35.72 -12.18 13.27
C MET A 47 36.49 -13.09 12.31
N ILE A 48 37.47 -13.84 12.81
CA ILE A 48 38.26 -14.77 11.99
C ILE A 48 37.37 -15.93 11.52
N ALA A 49 36.51 -16.48 12.38
CA ALA A 49 35.55 -17.52 12.00
C ALA A 49 34.57 -17.03 10.91
N CYS A 50 34.11 -15.80 11.03
CA CYS A 50 33.21 -15.17 10.06
C CYS A 50 33.90 -14.86 8.73
N LEU A 51 35.16 -14.46 8.73
CA LEU A 51 35.95 -14.29 7.50
C LEU A 51 36.16 -15.62 6.77
N LYS A 52 36.40 -16.70 7.53
CA LYS A 52 36.59 -18.05 6.98
C LYS A 52 35.28 -18.77 6.63
N GLY A 53 34.13 -18.23 6.99
CA GLY A 53 32.83 -18.86 6.76
C GLY A 53 32.55 -20.08 7.64
N ASN A 54 33.31 -20.25 8.73
CA ASN A 54 33.16 -21.40 9.63
C ASN A 54 31.95 -21.21 10.56
N GLY A 55 30.75 -21.52 10.05
CA GLY A 55 29.50 -21.35 10.77
C GLY A 55 29.38 -22.20 12.04
N GLU A 56 29.97 -23.39 12.07
CA GLU A 56 29.97 -24.26 13.26
C GLU A 56 30.73 -23.59 14.41
N VAL A 57 31.95 -23.10 14.16
CA VAL A 57 32.74 -22.41 15.18
C VAL A 57 32.13 -21.04 15.52
N ALA A 58 31.60 -20.31 14.54
CA ALA A 58 30.91 -19.05 14.80
C ALA A 58 29.74 -19.25 15.79
N ASN A 59 28.91 -20.28 15.61
CA ASN A 59 27.82 -20.61 16.52
C ASN A 59 28.31 -20.99 17.92
N VAL A 60 29.40 -21.75 18.03
CA VAL A 60 30.02 -22.09 19.33
C VAL A 60 30.51 -20.83 20.06
N LEU A 61 31.17 -19.91 19.35
CA LEU A 61 31.65 -18.65 19.92
C LEU A 61 30.49 -17.74 20.36
N LEU A 62 29.44 -17.64 19.55
CA LEU A 62 28.23 -16.89 19.91
C LEU A 62 27.54 -17.45 21.14
N ALA A 63 27.40 -18.79 21.23
CA ALA A 63 26.84 -19.45 22.41
C ALA A 63 27.69 -19.23 23.68
N ALA A 64 29.00 -19.01 23.52
CA ALA A 64 29.92 -18.68 24.61
C ALA A 64 29.98 -17.18 24.96
N GLY A 65 29.11 -16.34 24.37
CA GLY A 65 29.04 -14.92 24.68
C GLY A 65 30.06 -14.05 23.93
N ALA A 66 30.47 -14.45 22.73
CA ALA A 66 31.27 -13.60 21.86
C ALA A 66 30.54 -12.28 21.55
N ASP A 67 31.25 -11.16 21.69
CA ASP A 67 30.75 -9.82 21.36
C ASP A 67 30.65 -9.68 19.83
N THR A 68 29.41 -9.68 19.34
CA THR A 68 29.07 -9.51 17.92
C THR A 68 29.44 -8.13 17.36
N ASN A 69 29.58 -7.14 18.24
CA ASN A 69 29.80 -5.73 17.92
C ASN A 69 31.22 -5.25 18.20
N ALA A 70 32.11 -6.15 18.63
CA ALA A 70 33.53 -5.86 18.73
C ALA A 70 34.06 -5.34 17.39
N LYS A 71 35.00 -4.39 17.45
CA LYS A 71 35.65 -3.79 16.28
C LYS A 71 37.15 -4.08 16.23
N SER A 72 37.66 -4.41 15.05
CA SER A 72 39.10 -4.43 14.75
C SER A 72 39.69 -3.03 14.70
N THR A 73 41.01 -2.91 14.53
CA THR A 73 41.69 -1.60 14.40
C THR A 73 41.12 -0.75 13.24
N ASP A 74 40.68 -1.41 12.17
CA ASP A 74 40.06 -0.75 11.00
C ASP A 74 38.54 -0.54 11.16
N GLY A 75 38.00 -0.79 12.36
CA GLY A 75 36.58 -0.65 12.64
C GLY A 75 35.69 -1.76 12.09
N LYS A 76 36.26 -2.88 11.62
CA LYS A 76 35.47 -4.00 11.06
C LYS A 76 34.85 -4.84 12.17
N THR A 77 33.59 -5.24 12.00
CA THR A 77 32.86 -6.17 12.88
C THR A 77 32.85 -7.59 12.32
N ALA A 78 32.40 -8.57 13.12
CA ALA A 78 32.22 -9.94 12.65
C ALA A 78 31.24 -10.05 11.48
N LEU A 79 30.17 -9.23 11.49
CA LEU A 79 29.19 -9.18 10.40
C LEU A 79 29.83 -8.65 9.12
N MET A 80 30.63 -7.58 9.20
CA MET A 80 31.37 -7.07 8.05
C MET A 80 32.34 -8.12 7.46
N ALA A 81 33.00 -8.91 8.31
CA ALA A 81 33.90 -9.97 7.87
C ALA A 81 33.16 -11.07 7.09
N ALA A 82 31.99 -11.51 7.57
CA ALA A 82 31.14 -12.44 6.81
C ALA A 82 30.65 -11.84 5.48
N CYS A 83 30.37 -10.54 5.46
CA CYS A 83 29.88 -9.82 4.28
C CYS A 83 30.93 -9.59 3.19
N LEU A 84 32.19 -9.41 3.57
CA LEU A 84 33.29 -9.28 2.60
C LEU A 84 33.42 -10.55 1.75
N GLU A 85 33.33 -11.71 2.39
CA GLU A 85 33.57 -13.02 1.76
C GLU A 85 32.29 -13.75 1.32
N GLY A 86 31.10 -13.21 1.62
CA GLY A 86 29.82 -13.72 1.13
C GLY A 86 29.23 -14.90 1.91
N HIS A 87 29.65 -15.09 3.16
CA HIS A 87 29.21 -16.21 4.00
C HIS A 87 27.79 -16.02 4.56
N GLY A 88 26.79 -16.26 3.70
CA GLY A 88 25.37 -15.95 3.93
C GLY A 88 24.80 -16.48 5.23
N GLU A 89 25.03 -17.76 5.51
CA GLU A 89 24.49 -18.43 6.71
C GLU A 89 25.13 -17.91 8.01
N VAL A 90 26.42 -17.55 7.96
CA VAL A 90 27.12 -16.97 9.12
C VAL A 90 26.61 -15.54 9.39
N ALA A 91 26.38 -14.75 8.34
CA ALA A 91 25.79 -13.41 8.50
C ALA A 91 24.38 -13.47 9.08
N LYS A 92 23.54 -14.45 8.69
CA LYS A 92 22.22 -14.66 9.30
C LYS A 92 22.32 -14.98 10.78
N ALA A 93 23.24 -15.88 11.16
CA ALA A 93 23.46 -16.24 12.56
C ALA A 93 23.91 -15.03 13.41
N LEU A 94 24.79 -14.18 12.89
CA LEU A 94 25.23 -12.95 13.55
C LEU A 94 24.09 -11.94 13.74
N VAL A 95 23.25 -11.76 12.72
CA VAL A 95 22.07 -10.89 12.80
C VAL A 95 21.09 -11.39 13.86
N ALA A 96 20.85 -12.71 13.90
CA ALA A 96 20.00 -13.32 14.92
C ALA A 96 20.58 -13.15 16.34
N ALA A 97 21.92 -13.13 16.46
CA ALA A 97 22.64 -12.91 17.71
C ALA A 97 22.82 -11.41 18.08
N GLY A 98 22.15 -10.49 17.39
CA GLY A 98 22.14 -9.06 17.76
C GLY A 98 23.33 -8.24 17.25
N ALA A 99 23.98 -8.67 16.17
CA ALA A 99 24.98 -7.85 15.50
C ALA A 99 24.38 -6.55 14.94
N ASP A 100 25.06 -5.42 15.16
CA ASP A 100 24.68 -4.11 14.63
C ASP A 100 24.93 -4.06 13.12
N ILE A 101 23.83 -4.14 12.37
CA ILE A 101 23.82 -4.13 10.91
C ILE A 101 24.23 -2.74 10.37
N ASN A 102 24.07 -1.68 11.16
CA ASN A 102 24.35 -0.29 10.78
C ASN A 102 25.74 0.19 11.20
N ALA A 103 26.53 -0.64 11.89
CA ALA A 103 27.90 -0.32 12.22
C ALA A 103 28.67 0.06 10.94
N ARG A 104 29.53 1.07 11.05
CA ARG A 104 30.43 1.51 9.97
C ARG A 104 31.89 1.24 10.33
N ASN A 105 32.66 0.80 9.34
CA ASN A 105 34.11 0.64 9.44
C ASN A 105 34.81 2.02 9.35
N ALA A 106 36.14 2.05 9.47
CA ALA A 106 36.92 3.30 9.38
C ALA A 106 36.81 4.00 8.00
N GLY A 107 36.52 3.25 6.94
CA GLY A 107 36.22 3.77 5.60
C GLY A 107 34.80 4.30 5.43
N GLY A 108 33.98 4.28 6.49
CA GLY A 108 32.59 4.70 6.47
C GLY A 108 31.64 3.70 5.83
N GLU A 109 32.05 2.44 5.61
CA GLU A 109 31.24 1.43 4.93
C GLU A 109 30.47 0.56 5.94
N ALA A 110 29.21 0.28 5.64
CA ALA A 110 28.37 -0.66 6.38
C ALA A 110 28.43 -2.09 5.82
N SER A 111 28.01 -3.09 6.59
CA SER A 111 28.03 -4.52 6.19
C SER A 111 27.34 -4.80 4.85
N CYS A 112 26.21 -4.13 4.54
CA CYS A 112 25.47 -4.32 3.29
C CYS A 112 26.17 -3.65 2.07
N GLU A 113 26.90 -2.56 2.29
CA GLU A 113 27.69 -1.88 1.27
C GLU A 113 28.91 -2.74 0.89
N LEU A 114 29.54 -3.37 1.89
CA LEU A 114 30.64 -4.32 1.70
C LEU A 114 30.19 -5.58 0.95
N ALA A 115 29.05 -6.16 1.31
CA ALA A 115 28.48 -7.30 0.57
C ALA A 115 28.18 -6.95 -0.89
N SER A 116 27.63 -5.74 -1.14
CA SER A 116 27.32 -5.27 -2.50
C SER A 116 28.60 -5.04 -3.33
N LYS A 117 29.63 -4.41 -2.74
CA LYS A 117 30.90 -4.12 -3.41
C LYS A 117 31.63 -5.39 -3.83
N ASN A 118 31.54 -6.45 -3.03
CA ASN A 118 32.18 -7.74 -3.31
C ASN A 118 31.30 -8.70 -4.13
N GLY A 119 30.16 -8.24 -4.65
CA GLY A 119 29.32 -9.03 -5.57
C GLY A 119 28.32 -9.96 -4.90
N HIS A 120 28.22 -9.96 -3.57
CA HIS A 120 27.31 -10.79 -2.77
C HIS A 120 25.91 -10.16 -2.68
N LYS A 121 25.27 -10.00 -3.85
CA LYS A 121 24.01 -9.25 -4.01
C LYS A 121 22.85 -9.82 -3.19
N ASP A 122 22.73 -11.15 -3.12
CA ASP A 122 21.65 -11.80 -2.36
C ASP A 122 21.81 -11.57 -0.85
N MET A 123 23.04 -11.66 -0.35
CA MET A 123 23.37 -11.33 1.04
C MET A 123 23.12 -9.85 1.32
N ALA A 124 23.50 -8.95 0.41
CA ALA A 124 23.21 -7.53 0.55
C ALA A 124 21.70 -7.24 0.59
N GLY A 125 20.91 -7.98 -0.19
CA GLY A 125 19.44 -7.95 -0.16
C GLY A 125 18.89 -8.39 1.20
N LEU A 126 19.37 -9.53 1.71
CA LEU A 126 18.98 -10.07 3.02
C LEU A 126 19.34 -9.12 4.17
N LEU A 127 20.52 -8.50 4.15
CA LEU A 127 20.94 -7.55 5.18
C LEU A 127 20.17 -6.23 5.11
N LYS A 128 19.78 -5.78 3.91
CA LYS A 128 18.87 -4.64 3.75
C LYS A 128 17.48 -4.96 4.29
N ALA A 129 16.98 -6.17 4.08
CA ALA A 129 15.71 -6.62 4.66
C ALA A 129 15.79 -6.71 6.19
N ALA A 130 16.85 -7.30 6.73
CA ALA A 130 17.07 -7.42 8.17
C ALA A 130 17.32 -6.06 8.86
N ALA A 131 18.03 -5.13 8.20
CA ALA A 131 18.20 -3.76 8.71
C ALA A 131 16.86 -2.99 8.76
N ARG A 132 15.99 -3.21 7.76
CA ARG A 132 14.62 -2.69 7.79
C ARG A 132 13.86 -3.32 8.96
N GLU A 133 13.89 -4.65 9.11
CA GLU A 133 13.20 -5.33 10.22
C GLU A 133 13.69 -4.89 11.60
N ALA A 134 15.01 -4.74 11.80
CA ALA A 134 15.60 -4.26 13.05
C ALA A 134 15.23 -2.80 13.38
N ALA A 135 15.07 -1.95 12.35
CA ALA A 135 14.59 -0.58 12.52
C ALA A 135 13.10 -0.50 12.91
N ILE A 136 12.30 -1.51 12.55
CA ILE A 136 10.86 -1.55 12.83
C ILE A 136 10.56 -2.42 14.07
N ARG A 137 11.47 -3.28 14.53
CA ARG A 137 11.27 -4.17 15.69
C ARG A 137 10.88 -3.45 17.00
N PRO A 138 11.48 -2.31 17.38
CA PRO A 138 11.03 -1.53 18.55
C PRO A 138 9.62 -0.97 18.37
N VAL A 139 9.26 -0.65 17.13
CA VAL A 139 7.92 -0.18 16.74
C VAL A 139 6.92 -1.34 16.79
N LEU A 140 7.28 -2.53 16.33
CA LEU A 140 6.45 -3.74 16.40
C LEU A 140 6.25 -4.25 17.82
N GLU A 141 7.25 -4.15 18.68
CA GLU A 141 7.15 -4.47 20.11
C GLU A 141 6.32 -3.43 20.86
N SER A 142 6.42 -2.15 20.47
CA SER A 142 5.52 -1.08 20.96
C SER A 142 4.07 -1.27 20.47
N ILE A 143 3.86 -1.74 19.24
CA ILE A 143 2.55 -2.07 18.68
C ILE A 143 1.94 -3.27 19.41
N ARG A 144 2.74 -4.29 19.76
CA ARG A 144 2.29 -5.47 20.53
C ARG A 144 1.95 -5.15 21.98
N ALA A 145 2.46 -4.05 22.53
CA ALA A 145 2.20 -3.59 23.90
C ALA A 145 1.00 -2.62 24.03
N CYS A 146 0.38 -2.19 22.92
CA CYS A 146 -0.76 -1.28 22.93
C CYS A 146 -2.11 -2.03 22.97
N GLU A 147 -2.93 -1.77 23.98
CA GLU A 147 -4.34 -2.19 24.05
C GLU A 147 -5.24 -1.31 23.14
N ILE A 148 -5.91 -1.95 22.17
CA ILE A 148 -7.14 -1.56 21.43
C ILE A 148 -7.09 -0.38 20.42
N GLY A 149 -7.19 -0.73 19.11
CA GLY A 149 -7.94 -0.08 17.99
C GLY A 149 -7.82 1.43 17.69
N PRO A 150 -8.52 1.94 16.66
CA PRO A 150 -8.39 1.71 15.23
C PRO A 150 -7.66 2.87 14.53
N MET A 151 -6.68 2.60 13.68
CA MET A 151 -5.99 3.64 12.92
C MET A 151 -5.98 3.34 11.42
N ALA A 152 -6.84 4.01 10.65
CA ALA A 152 -6.43 4.62 9.38
C ALA A 152 -7.03 6.02 9.38
N PRO A 153 -6.18 7.04 9.24
CA PRO A 153 -5.66 7.36 7.91
C PRO A 153 -4.21 6.94 7.78
N SER A 154 -3.90 6.17 6.74
CA SER A 154 -2.52 5.98 6.34
C SER A 154 -2.00 7.27 5.73
N VAL A 155 -1.25 8.03 6.51
CA VAL A 155 -0.29 8.98 5.95
C VAL A 155 0.83 8.11 5.38
N GLY A 156 0.66 7.69 4.12
CA GLY A 156 1.52 6.73 3.43
C GLY A 156 2.84 7.34 2.96
N ALA A 157 3.86 6.50 2.90
CA ALA A 157 5.25 6.83 2.58
C ALA A 157 5.40 7.58 1.24
N PRO A 158 6.45 8.43 1.11
CA PRO A 158 6.77 9.17 -0.11
C PRO A 158 6.65 8.34 -1.39
N LEU A 159 6.27 8.99 -2.50
CA LEU A 159 6.40 8.47 -3.87
C LEU A 159 7.85 8.04 -4.16
N MET A 160 8.15 6.75 -4.04
CA MET A 160 9.50 6.18 -4.08
C MET A 160 9.60 5.09 -5.16
N ASP A 161 10.73 5.02 -5.86
CA ASP A 161 11.06 3.95 -6.81
C ASP A 161 11.36 2.62 -6.10
N GLN A 162 11.62 1.55 -6.86
CA GLN A 162 11.94 0.22 -6.29
C GLN A 162 13.19 0.21 -5.38
N GLY A 163 14.05 1.23 -5.48
CA GLY A 163 15.21 1.45 -4.62
C GLY A 163 14.91 2.25 -3.35
N GLY A 164 13.68 2.73 -3.17
CA GLY A 164 13.29 3.58 -2.05
C GLY A 164 13.78 5.02 -2.19
N LYS A 165 13.99 5.51 -3.42
CA LYS A 165 14.34 6.92 -3.70
C LYS A 165 13.12 7.65 -4.24
N LEU A 166 12.95 8.91 -3.84
CA LEU A 166 11.81 9.73 -4.25
C LEU A 166 11.75 9.83 -5.78
N VAL A 167 10.60 9.52 -6.37
CA VAL A 167 10.37 9.62 -7.81
C VAL A 167 10.18 11.09 -8.16
N THR A 168 11.16 11.68 -8.81
CA THR A 168 11.08 13.03 -9.37
C THR A 168 10.42 13.00 -10.75
N LEU A 169 9.92 14.16 -11.23
CA LEU A 169 9.31 14.29 -12.56
C LEU A 169 10.17 13.64 -13.67
N ALA A 170 11.49 13.87 -13.64
CA ALA A 170 12.45 13.34 -14.63
C ALA A 170 12.64 11.81 -14.60
N GLN A 171 12.18 11.14 -13.54
CA GLN A 171 12.29 9.69 -13.37
C GLN A 171 10.99 8.96 -13.73
N LEU A 172 9.95 9.69 -14.12
CA LEU A 172 8.70 9.09 -14.58
C LEU A 172 8.90 8.40 -15.94
N PRO A 173 8.18 7.29 -16.21
CA PRO A 173 8.11 6.69 -17.54
C PRO A 173 7.89 7.72 -18.65
N GLU A 174 8.50 7.50 -19.81
CA GLU A 174 8.44 8.41 -20.97
C GLU A 174 7.01 8.76 -21.37
N LEU A 175 6.07 7.80 -21.31
CA LEU A 175 4.65 8.05 -21.52
C LEU A 175 4.12 9.18 -20.63
N LEU A 176 4.54 9.25 -19.37
CA LEU A 176 4.09 10.23 -18.39
C LEU A 176 4.83 11.56 -18.51
N LEU A 177 6.11 11.52 -18.87
CA LEU A 177 6.85 12.72 -19.26
C LEU A 177 6.19 13.38 -20.47
N ASN A 178 5.80 12.58 -21.46
CA ASN A 178 5.02 13.03 -22.62
C ASN A 178 3.61 13.51 -22.23
N LEU A 179 2.95 12.89 -21.23
CA LEU A 179 1.72 13.45 -20.65
C LEU A 179 1.98 14.83 -20.03
N HIS A 180 3.13 15.02 -19.37
CA HIS A 180 3.48 16.28 -18.73
C HIS A 180 3.88 17.38 -19.72
N GLU A 181 4.73 17.05 -20.70
CA GLU A 181 5.26 17.97 -21.71
C GLU A 181 4.25 18.25 -22.83
N GLY A 182 3.48 17.23 -23.22
CA GLY A 182 2.40 17.28 -24.20
C GLY A 182 1.05 17.71 -23.62
N MET A 183 1.02 18.23 -22.39
CA MET A 183 -0.22 18.70 -21.76
C MET A 183 -0.77 19.94 -22.48
N PRO A 184 -2.07 19.96 -22.88
CA PRO A 184 -2.73 21.17 -23.36
C PRO A 184 -2.45 22.36 -22.46
N LEU A 185 -2.26 23.54 -23.04
CA LEU A 185 -1.96 24.76 -22.28
C LEU A 185 -2.98 24.98 -21.14
N ALA A 186 -4.26 24.72 -21.40
CA ALA A 186 -5.34 24.83 -20.42
C ALA A 186 -5.16 23.94 -19.17
N LEU A 187 -4.51 22.78 -19.30
CA LEU A 187 -4.16 21.91 -18.17
C LEU A 187 -2.95 22.44 -17.40
N ARG A 188 -1.93 22.92 -18.12
CA ARG A 188 -0.69 23.46 -17.53
C ARG A 188 -0.92 24.77 -16.78
N SER A 189 -1.79 25.61 -17.30
CA SER A 189 -2.15 26.91 -16.71
C SER A 189 -3.28 26.82 -15.69
N ALA A 190 -3.88 25.63 -15.50
CA ALA A 190 -4.92 25.47 -14.49
C ALA A 190 -4.34 25.70 -13.09
N PRO A 191 -4.94 26.57 -12.27
CA PRO A 191 -4.49 26.80 -10.91
C PRO A 191 -4.67 25.55 -10.06
N MET A 192 -3.63 25.20 -9.31
CA MET A 192 -3.69 24.26 -8.20
C MET A 192 -3.81 25.05 -6.88
N ARG A 193 -4.92 24.84 -6.18
CA ARG A 193 -5.14 25.40 -4.85
C ARG A 193 -4.62 24.44 -3.78
N LEU A 194 -3.49 24.80 -3.19
CA LEU A 194 -2.89 24.08 -2.07
C LEU A 194 -3.37 24.72 -0.78
N LEU A 195 -4.25 24.03 -0.06
CA LEU A 195 -4.76 24.49 1.23
C LEU A 195 -3.66 24.31 2.27
N LYS A 196 -3.45 25.29 3.16
CA LYS A 196 -2.54 25.11 4.28
C LYS A 196 -3.19 24.18 5.29
N ILE A 197 -2.46 23.18 5.77
CA ILE A 197 -2.98 22.19 6.72
C ILE A 197 -3.52 22.89 7.98
N ASP A 198 -2.82 23.91 8.47
CA ASP A 198 -3.24 24.68 9.65
C ASP A 198 -4.60 25.34 9.46
N ALA A 199 -4.84 25.94 8.29
CA ALA A 199 -6.13 26.55 7.99
C ALA A 199 -7.26 25.50 8.00
N VAL A 200 -7.04 24.35 7.38
CA VAL A 200 -8.05 23.27 7.34
C VAL A 200 -8.34 22.71 8.73
N LEU A 201 -7.33 22.65 9.61
CA LEU A 201 -7.51 22.20 11.00
C LEU A 201 -8.33 23.20 11.83
N ASP A 202 -8.23 24.49 11.53
CA ASP A 202 -8.99 25.57 12.20
C ASP A 202 -10.43 25.70 11.67
N TRP A 203 -10.75 25.06 10.55
CA TRP A 203 -12.10 25.12 10.00
C TRP A 203 -13.12 24.37 10.88
N PRO A 204 -14.33 24.93 11.09
CA PRO A 204 -15.39 24.25 11.83
C PRO A 204 -15.96 23.06 11.06
N THR A 205 -15.93 23.13 9.72
CA THR A 205 -16.30 22.06 8.80
C THR A 205 -15.50 22.20 7.50
N ILE A 206 -15.45 21.16 6.67
CA ILE A 206 -14.76 21.28 5.38
C ILE A 206 -15.45 22.35 4.52
N LYS A 207 -14.69 23.36 4.08
CA LYS A 207 -15.14 24.35 3.10
C LYS A 207 -15.11 23.75 1.71
N VAL A 208 -16.10 24.07 0.87
CA VAL A 208 -16.03 23.68 -0.55
C VAL A 208 -14.99 24.50 -1.31
N TYR A 209 -14.52 24.02 -2.46
CA TYR A 209 -13.49 24.70 -3.26
C TYR A 209 -13.81 26.20 -3.42
N GLU A 210 -15.03 26.57 -3.78
CA GLU A 210 -15.40 27.96 -4.06
C GLU A 210 -15.50 28.87 -2.82
N GLU A 211 -15.54 28.32 -1.60
CA GLU A 211 -15.59 29.10 -0.34
C GLU A 211 -14.20 29.53 0.16
N VAL A 212 -13.13 28.95 -0.40
CA VAL A 212 -11.77 29.32 -0.03
C VAL A 212 -11.33 30.49 -0.90
N GLU A 213 -11.21 31.67 -0.29
CA GLU A 213 -10.76 32.88 -0.99
C GLU A 213 -9.31 32.76 -1.47
N VAL A 214 -9.07 33.02 -2.75
CA VAL A 214 -7.77 32.83 -3.44
C VAL A 214 -6.64 33.67 -2.83
N GLN A 215 -6.96 34.84 -2.28
CA GLN A 215 -6.01 35.77 -1.66
C GLN A 215 -5.95 35.65 -0.13
N SER A 216 -6.62 34.65 0.45
CA SER A 216 -6.62 34.44 1.89
C SER A 216 -5.30 33.81 2.38
N GLN A 217 -5.09 33.88 3.69
CA GLN A 217 -4.00 33.14 4.34
C GLN A 217 -4.24 31.61 4.36
N GLU A 218 -5.38 31.12 3.89
CA GLU A 218 -5.80 29.72 4.01
C GLU A 218 -5.21 28.80 2.93
N CYS A 219 -4.81 29.35 1.78
CA CYS A 219 -4.26 28.56 0.67
C CYS A 219 -3.21 29.34 -0.12
N ILE A 220 -2.49 28.63 -0.98
CA ILE A 220 -1.76 29.21 -2.10
C ILE A 220 -2.37 28.68 -3.40
N GLU A 221 -2.52 29.56 -4.38
CA GLU A 221 -3.00 29.21 -5.72
C GLU A 221 -1.88 29.42 -6.72
N VAL A 222 -1.42 28.33 -7.33
CA VAL A 222 -0.25 28.33 -8.22
C VAL A 222 -0.59 27.51 -9.47
N PRO A 223 -0.33 27.98 -10.69
CA PRO A 223 -0.50 27.17 -11.90
C PRO A 223 0.22 25.83 -11.73
N TYR A 224 -0.37 24.73 -12.19
CA TYR A 224 0.18 23.39 -11.96
C TYR A 224 1.68 23.26 -12.35
N ASN A 225 2.08 23.86 -13.48
CA ASN A 225 3.47 23.83 -13.94
C ASN A 225 4.44 24.62 -13.05
N ASP A 226 3.93 25.59 -12.31
CA ASP A 226 4.74 26.45 -11.45
C ASP A 226 4.86 25.90 -10.02
N VAL A 227 4.17 24.78 -9.72
CA VAL A 227 4.28 24.09 -8.43
C VAL A 227 5.64 23.39 -8.37
N THR A 228 6.47 23.88 -7.46
CA THR A 228 7.83 23.38 -7.22
C THR A 228 7.83 21.96 -6.64
N GLU A 229 8.92 21.23 -6.85
CA GLU A 229 9.12 19.90 -6.24
C GLU A 229 9.07 19.96 -4.71
N GLU A 230 9.52 21.06 -4.09
CA GLU A 230 9.42 21.26 -2.65
C GLU A 230 7.96 21.37 -2.19
N GLN A 231 7.13 22.14 -2.90
CA GLN A 231 5.70 22.24 -2.62
C GLN A 231 5.01 20.87 -2.78
N TRP A 232 5.29 20.13 -3.86
CA TRP A 232 4.79 18.76 -4.02
C TRP A 232 5.23 17.85 -2.88
N ALA A 233 6.48 17.98 -2.44
CA ALA A 233 7.02 17.20 -1.34
C ALA A 233 6.44 17.59 0.03
N GLN A 234 5.80 18.75 0.16
CA GLN A 234 5.13 19.20 1.38
C GLN A 234 3.61 19.08 1.28
N THR A 235 3.07 18.51 0.20
CA THR A 235 1.63 18.40 -0.04
C THR A 235 1.12 16.98 0.22
N LEU A 236 0.10 16.87 1.08
CA LEU A 236 -0.76 15.70 1.18
C LEU A 236 -1.86 15.77 0.12
N ILE A 237 -2.03 14.71 -0.67
CA ILE A 237 -3.17 14.59 -1.56
C ILE A 237 -4.28 13.76 -0.92
N ILE A 238 -5.50 14.27 -0.96
CA ILE A 238 -6.67 13.60 -0.40
C ILE A 238 -7.67 13.28 -1.49
N SER A 239 -8.06 12.01 -1.57
CA SER A 239 -9.18 11.55 -2.40
C SER A 239 -10.40 11.24 -1.52
N TRP A 240 -11.55 11.83 -1.85
CA TRP A 240 -12.75 11.76 -1.01
C TRP A 240 -14.09 11.74 -1.78
N ARG A 241 -15.16 11.16 -1.19
CA ARG A 241 -16.53 11.10 -1.72
C ARG A 241 -17.44 12.02 -0.94
N TRP A 242 -18.00 12.97 -1.65
CA TRP A 242 -19.08 13.84 -1.22
C TRP A 242 -20.24 12.97 -0.73
N GLY A 243 -20.54 13.08 0.57
CA GLY A 243 -21.63 12.33 1.21
C GLY A 243 -23.00 12.91 0.87
N SER A 244 -23.04 14.08 0.24
CA SER A 244 -24.27 14.76 -0.16
C SER A 244 -24.06 15.56 -1.43
N SER A 245 -25.14 15.73 -2.18
CA SER A 245 -25.14 16.64 -3.31
C SER A 245 -24.99 18.08 -2.80
N LYS A 246 -24.02 18.82 -3.37
CA LYS A 246 -23.88 20.27 -3.31
C LYS A 246 -25.20 20.91 -3.79
N PRO A 247 -25.82 21.74 -2.96
CA PRO A 247 -27.03 22.43 -3.36
C PRO A 247 -26.82 23.25 -4.63
N ALA A 248 -27.82 23.26 -5.52
CA ALA A 248 -27.76 24.02 -6.78
C ALA A 248 -27.60 25.53 -6.57
N GLN A 249 -28.04 26.03 -5.41
CA GLN A 249 -27.82 27.40 -4.95
C GLN A 249 -26.77 27.39 -3.83
N HIS A 250 -25.92 28.40 -3.76
CA HIS A 250 -24.94 28.51 -2.68
C HIS A 250 -25.63 28.50 -1.31
N GLN A 251 -25.19 27.61 -0.43
CA GLN A 251 -25.64 27.53 0.96
C GLN A 251 -24.42 27.78 1.86
N PRO A 252 -24.42 28.85 2.66
CA PRO A 252 -23.33 29.13 3.60
C PRO A 252 -23.13 27.96 4.55
N LEU A 253 -21.88 27.58 4.81
CA LEU A 253 -21.49 26.48 5.70
C LEU A 253 -21.96 25.09 5.22
N PHE A 254 -22.30 24.95 3.94
CA PHE A 254 -22.57 23.63 3.38
C PHE A 254 -21.31 22.77 3.43
N SER A 255 -21.39 21.73 4.25
CA SER A 255 -20.38 20.69 4.27
C SER A 255 -20.89 19.46 3.54
N PRO A 256 -20.23 19.06 2.45
CA PRO A 256 -20.50 17.78 1.83
C PRO A 256 -19.91 16.60 2.60
N MET A 257 -19.08 16.87 3.62
CA MET A 257 -18.44 15.87 4.48
C MET A 257 -19.23 15.75 5.78
N SER A 258 -19.56 14.53 6.17
CA SER A 258 -20.20 14.30 7.46
C SER A 258 -19.23 14.61 8.60
N GLU A 259 -19.75 14.97 9.77
CA GLU A 259 -18.92 15.26 10.95
C GLU A 259 -17.94 14.11 11.31
N PRO A 260 -18.33 12.82 11.27
CA PRO A 260 -17.38 11.71 11.46
C PRO A 260 -16.24 11.71 10.43
N GLN A 261 -16.54 11.94 9.15
CA GLN A 261 -15.52 12.00 8.10
C GLN A 261 -14.57 13.19 8.30
N PHE A 262 -15.10 14.34 8.71
CA PHE A 262 -14.29 15.53 8.95
C PHE A 262 -13.38 15.37 10.17
N ARG A 263 -13.84 14.67 11.21
CA ARG A 263 -13.01 14.29 12.35
C ARG A 263 -11.83 13.41 11.95
N GLU A 264 -12.07 12.38 11.14
CA GLU A 264 -11.01 11.49 10.61
C GLU A 264 -10.00 12.26 9.74
N LEU A 265 -10.49 13.15 8.88
CA LEU A 265 -9.64 14.03 8.09
C LEU A 265 -8.72 14.86 8.99
N ARG A 266 -9.26 15.52 10.02
CA ARG A 266 -8.46 16.34 10.96
C ARG A 266 -7.38 15.54 11.66
N GLN A 267 -7.68 14.32 12.10
CA GLN A 267 -6.67 13.44 12.71
C GLN A 267 -5.56 13.06 11.71
N GLY A 268 -5.92 12.77 10.46
CA GLY A 268 -4.95 12.51 9.38
C GLY A 268 -4.06 13.72 9.10
N LEU A 269 -4.66 14.91 9.03
CA LEU A 269 -3.95 16.17 8.83
C LEU A 269 -3.01 16.52 9.98
N GLN A 270 -3.39 16.26 11.23
CA GLN A 270 -2.51 16.44 12.39
C GLN A 270 -1.25 15.57 12.30
N ARG A 271 -1.39 14.30 11.89
CA ARG A 271 -0.24 13.40 11.67
C ARG A 271 0.61 13.86 10.49
N ALA A 272 -0.03 14.24 9.39
CA ALA A 272 0.65 14.78 8.20
C ALA A 272 1.50 16.01 8.55
N LYS A 273 0.96 16.93 9.36
CA LYS A 273 1.67 18.09 9.89
C LYS A 273 2.88 17.67 10.74
N GLY A 274 2.69 16.70 11.65
CA GLY A 274 3.78 16.16 12.49
C GLY A 274 4.94 15.55 11.69
N SER A 275 4.67 15.07 10.47
CA SER A 275 5.65 14.53 9.53
C SER A 275 6.27 15.59 8.59
N GLY A 276 5.96 16.87 8.78
CA GLY A 276 6.53 17.98 8.00
C GLY A 276 5.77 18.34 6.71
N LEU A 277 4.57 17.81 6.50
CA LEU A 277 3.69 18.29 5.42
C LEU A 277 3.06 19.63 5.82
N GLN A 278 2.96 20.55 4.87
CA GLN A 278 2.45 21.91 5.07
C GLN A 278 1.13 22.15 4.35
N TYR A 279 0.92 21.47 3.23
CA TYR A 279 -0.21 21.69 2.35
C TYR A 279 -1.06 20.43 2.22
N VAL A 280 -2.33 20.63 1.91
CA VAL A 280 -3.25 19.60 1.49
C VAL A 280 -3.94 20.02 0.19
N TRP A 281 -3.90 19.12 -0.79
CA TRP A 281 -4.73 19.23 -1.99
C TRP A 281 -5.86 18.21 -1.90
N ILE A 282 -7.09 18.68 -2.07
CA ILE A 282 -8.30 17.84 -2.02
C ILE A 282 -8.76 17.61 -3.46
N ASP A 283 -8.98 16.36 -3.85
CA ASP A 283 -9.49 16.02 -5.17
C ASP A 283 -11.00 16.29 -5.27
N TRP A 284 -11.34 17.47 -5.78
CA TRP A 284 -12.71 17.88 -6.08
C TRP A 284 -13.27 17.25 -7.37
N SER A 285 -12.47 16.55 -8.19
CA SER A 285 -12.97 15.93 -9.44
C SER A 285 -13.96 14.79 -9.20
N CYS A 286 -13.99 14.24 -7.99
CA CYS A 286 -14.97 13.22 -7.59
C CYS A 286 -16.32 13.82 -7.14
N VAL A 287 -16.54 15.14 -7.24
CA VAL A 287 -17.84 15.79 -6.97
C VAL A 287 -18.81 15.50 -8.12
N PRO A 288 -19.91 14.74 -7.90
CA PRO A 288 -20.83 14.34 -8.97
C PRO A 288 -21.61 15.48 -9.66
N GLN A 289 -21.32 16.75 -9.35
CA GLN A 289 -22.20 17.90 -9.60
C GLN A 289 -21.52 19.06 -10.31
N TYR A 290 -20.22 18.93 -10.61
CA TYR A 290 -19.74 19.46 -11.87
C TYR A 290 -20.36 18.55 -12.92
N SER A 291 -21.57 18.87 -13.38
CA SER A 291 -22.45 17.96 -14.13
C SER A 291 -21.88 17.51 -15.48
N MET A 292 -20.73 18.04 -15.87
CA MET A 292 -19.79 17.49 -16.83
C MET A 292 -18.41 17.97 -16.35
N PRO A 293 -17.67 17.21 -15.52
CA PRO A 293 -16.30 17.63 -15.24
C PRO A 293 -15.59 17.69 -16.59
N SER A 294 -14.96 18.81 -16.89
CA SER A 294 -14.32 18.93 -18.21
C SER A 294 -13.23 17.85 -18.31
N MET A 295 -12.89 17.43 -19.53
CA MET A 295 -11.77 16.52 -19.73
C MET A 295 -10.52 16.99 -18.99
N VAL A 296 -10.31 18.31 -18.99
CA VAL A 296 -9.26 18.99 -18.25
C VAL A 296 -9.30 18.62 -16.76
N GLU A 297 -10.46 18.60 -16.10
CA GLU A 297 -10.54 18.27 -14.67
C GLU A 297 -10.24 16.79 -14.38
N VAL A 298 -10.74 15.88 -15.22
CA VAL A 298 -10.47 14.43 -15.10
C VAL A 298 -8.98 14.14 -15.29
N LEU A 299 -8.36 14.76 -16.30
CA LEU A 299 -6.93 14.62 -16.60
C LEU A 299 -6.05 15.28 -15.54
N ARG A 300 -6.45 16.45 -15.05
CA ARG A 300 -5.74 17.20 -14.02
C ARG A 300 -5.54 16.36 -12.76
N SER A 301 -6.59 15.72 -12.24
CA SER A 301 -6.45 14.90 -11.04
C SER A 301 -5.47 13.73 -11.24
N LYS A 302 -5.44 13.11 -12.43
CA LYS A 302 -4.51 12.00 -12.76
C LYS A 302 -3.05 12.42 -12.73
N VAL A 303 -2.77 13.55 -13.36
CA VAL A 303 -1.44 14.15 -13.38
C VAL A 303 -0.99 14.54 -11.97
N PHE A 304 -1.91 15.06 -11.15
CA PHE A 304 -1.59 15.50 -9.79
C PHE A 304 -1.25 14.32 -8.89
N TYR A 305 -1.98 13.21 -9.01
CA TYR A 305 -1.67 11.97 -8.32
C TYR A 305 -0.28 11.40 -8.65
N THR A 306 0.24 11.67 -9.84
CA THR A 306 1.57 11.19 -10.25
C THR A 306 2.71 11.90 -9.52
N ARG A 307 2.51 13.15 -9.09
CA ARG A 307 3.51 13.96 -8.37
C ARG A 307 3.28 13.97 -6.85
N ALA A 308 2.29 13.24 -6.37
CA ALA A 308 1.86 13.23 -4.98
C ALA A 308 2.89 12.57 -4.07
N ARG A 309 3.59 13.31 -3.21
CA ARG A 309 4.50 12.64 -2.27
C ARG A 309 3.73 11.77 -1.27
N ALA A 310 2.65 12.28 -0.71
CA ALA A 310 1.83 11.55 0.25
C ALA A 310 0.37 11.59 -0.18
N MET A 311 -0.34 10.52 0.12
CA MET A 311 -1.72 10.35 -0.30
C MET A 311 -2.55 9.72 0.81
N ALA A 312 -3.81 10.13 0.89
CA ALA A 312 -4.79 9.51 1.78
C ALA A 312 -6.15 9.37 1.09
N VAL A 313 -6.85 8.29 1.41
CA VAL A 313 -8.25 8.10 1.02
C VAL A 313 -9.09 8.18 2.28
N ILE A 314 -10.09 9.06 2.29
CA ILE A 314 -11.01 9.17 3.42
C ILE A 314 -12.05 8.04 3.34
N PRO A 315 -12.23 7.24 4.39
CA PRO A 315 -13.24 6.20 4.44
C PRO A 315 -14.67 6.72 4.18
N THR A 316 -15.44 5.97 3.42
CA THR A 316 -16.89 6.13 3.33
C THR A 316 -17.54 5.04 4.17
N PHE A 317 -18.10 5.44 5.31
CA PHE A 317 -18.80 4.54 6.22
C PHE A 317 -20.30 4.57 5.98
N GLU A 318 -20.93 3.41 6.07
CA GLU A 318 -22.38 3.23 6.03
C GLU A 318 -22.86 2.60 7.35
N PRO A 319 -24.06 2.94 7.84
CA PRO A 319 -24.64 2.29 9.01
C PRO A 319 -24.83 0.79 8.78
N LEU A 320 -24.55 -0.01 9.81
CA LEU A 320 -24.96 -1.41 9.77
C LEU A 320 -26.49 -1.51 9.72
N PRO A 321 -27.08 -2.44 8.94
CA PRO A 321 -28.52 -2.63 8.90
C PRO A 321 -29.12 -2.75 10.31
N ALA A 322 -30.03 -1.84 10.65
CA ALA A 322 -30.60 -1.73 12.00
C ALA A 322 -31.58 -2.87 12.34
N GLY A 323 -32.17 -3.51 11.32
CA GLY A 323 -33.10 -4.63 11.47
C GLY A 323 -32.53 -5.96 10.97
N GLY A 324 -33.12 -7.07 11.43
CA GLY A 324 -32.83 -8.42 10.94
C GLY A 324 -31.69 -9.14 11.65
N VAL A 325 -31.14 -10.17 11.00
CA VAL A 325 -30.25 -11.17 11.64
C VAL A 325 -28.77 -10.82 11.54
N VAL A 326 -28.41 -9.80 10.75
CA VAL A 326 -27.02 -9.47 10.42
C VAL A 326 -26.19 -9.13 11.66
N ARG A 327 -26.69 -8.23 12.52
CA ARG A 327 -26.00 -7.86 13.77
C ARG A 327 -25.87 -9.05 14.72
N LEU A 328 -26.91 -9.88 14.77
CA LEU A 328 -26.91 -11.10 15.59
C LEU A 328 -25.86 -12.10 15.09
N LEU A 329 -25.76 -12.29 13.77
CA LEU A 329 -24.74 -13.12 13.13
C LEU A 329 -23.34 -12.60 13.48
N LEU A 330 -23.06 -11.32 13.23
CA LEU A 330 -21.75 -10.72 13.54
C LEU A 330 -21.42 -10.84 15.03
N SER A 331 -22.37 -10.61 15.93
CA SER A 331 -22.17 -10.79 17.38
C SER A 331 -21.89 -12.25 17.76
N LYS A 332 -22.57 -13.22 17.13
CA LYS A 332 -22.28 -14.66 17.32
C LYS A 332 -20.89 -15.02 16.82
N VAL A 333 -20.52 -14.57 15.62
CA VAL A 333 -19.19 -14.76 15.03
C VAL A 333 -18.11 -14.19 15.95
N GLY A 334 -18.31 -12.98 16.49
CA GLY A 334 -17.37 -12.37 17.44
C GLY A 334 -17.16 -13.21 18.71
N ARG A 335 -18.24 -13.77 19.28
CA ARG A 335 -18.13 -14.70 20.43
C ARG A 335 -17.40 -15.98 20.09
N LEU A 336 -17.66 -16.54 18.90
CA LEU A 336 -17.03 -17.75 18.42
C LEU A 336 -15.52 -17.54 18.19
N LEU A 337 -15.13 -16.42 17.56
CA LEU A 337 -13.73 -16.02 17.38
C LEU A 337 -13.01 -15.80 18.72
N LYS A 338 -13.68 -15.21 19.72
CA LYS A 338 -13.12 -15.09 21.09
C LYS A 338 -12.89 -16.46 21.72
N GLY A 339 -13.79 -17.43 21.51
CA GLY A 339 -13.58 -18.81 21.94
C GLY A 339 -12.33 -19.44 21.32
N ARG A 340 -12.08 -19.18 20.03
CA ARG A 340 -10.89 -19.63 19.28
C ARG A 340 -9.62 -18.80 19.54
N SER A 341 -9.72 -17.66 20.24
CA SER A 341 -8.61 -16.71 20.42
C SER A 341 -7.46 -17.26 21.26
N ALA A 342 -7.71 -18.27 22.10
CA ALA A 342 -6.67 -19.00 22.81
C ALA A 342 -5.75 -19.78 21.87
N ASP A 343 -6.21 -20.11 20.66
CA ASP A 343 -5.51 -20.97 19.71
C ASP A 343 -4.77 -20.18 18.62
N THR A 344 -5.29 -19.01 18.20
CA THR A 344 -4.67 -18.22 17.11
C THR A 344 -4.79 -16.71 17.26
N LEU A 345 -3.69 -16.00 16.96
CA LEU A 345 -3.62 -14.53 16.92
C LEU A 345 -4.60 -13.92 15.90
N MET A 346 -4.85 -14.62 14.80
CA MET A 346 -5.81 -14.19 13.77
C MET A 346 -7.23 -14.10 14.31
N SER A 347 -7.67 -15.11 15.07
CA SER A 347 -9.01 -15.12 15.69
C SER A 347 -9.15 -14.01 16.73
N ALA A 348 -8.11 -13.79 17.55
CA ALA A 348 -8.08 -12.69 18.52
C ALA A 348 -8.19 -11.32 17.84
N THR A 349 -7.44 -11.12 16.76
CA THR A 349 -7.43 -9.86 15.99
C THR A 349 -8.77 -9.61 15.32
N ALA A 350 -9.31 -10.61 14.62
CA ALA A 350 -10.61 -10.52 13.95
C ALA A 350 -11.75 -10.21 14.95
N ALA A 351 -11.74 -10.86 16.12
CA ALA A 351 -12.73 -10.60 17.17
C ALA A 351 -12.68 -9.15 17.67
N ALA A 352 -11.48 -8.63 17.95
CA ALA A 352 -11.32 -7.26 18.46
C ALA A 352 -11.80 -6.21 17.44
N VAL A 353 -11.51 -6.42 16.15
CA VAL A 353 -11.98 -5.51 15.09
C VAL A 353 -13.49 -5.60 14.90
N LEU A 354 -14.06 -6.80 14.99
CA LEU A 354 -15.50 -6.98 14.86
C LEU A 354 -16.28 -6.31 16.01
N ASP A 355 -15.75 -6.36 17.23
CA ASP A 355 -16.31 -5.60 18.36
C ASP A 355 -16.28 -4.09 18.09
N ALA A 356 -15.17 -3.57 17.53
CA ALA A 356 -15.04 -2.15 17.18
C ALA A 356 -16.08 -1.72 16.12
N ILE A 357 -16.26 -2.54 15.07
CA ILE A 357 -17.27 -2.33 14.03
C ILE A 357 -18.68 -2.29 14.64
N LEU A 358 -19.02 -3.27 15.48
CA LEU A 358 -20.33 -3.34 16.15
C LEU A 358 -20.58 -2.17 17.10
N ALA A 359 -19.54 -1.71 17.82
CA ALA A 359 -19.64 -0.59 18.76
C ALA A 359 -19.81 0.76 18.06
N LYS A 360 -19.11 0.97 16.93
CA LYS A 360 -19.22 2.19 16.11
C LYS A 360 -20.50 2.25 15.31
N ASP A 361 -21.11 1.10 15.08
CA ASP A 361 -22.30 0.94 14.27
C ASP A 361 -22.14 1.35 12.79
N LEU A 362 -20.91 1.23 12.29
CA LEU A 362 -20.53 1.71 10.96
C LEU A 362 -19.59 0.69 10.31
N VAL A 363 -19.77 0.46 9.01
CA VAL A 363 -18.87 -0.35 8.18
C VAL A 363 -18.37 0.46 7.01
N ALA A 364 -17.09 0.32 6.67
CA ALA A 364 -16.57 0.91 5.44
C ALA A 364 -17.25 0.23 4.25
N GLY A 365 -17.90 1.01 3.39
CA GLY A 365 -18.60 0.49 2.22
C GLY A 365 -17.64 0.19 1.06
N ARG A 366 -18.09 -0.58 0.08
CA ARG A 366 -17.35 -0.86 -1.18
C ARG A 366 -16.87 0.37 -1.93
N GLU A 367 -17.54 1.49 -1.73
CA GLU A 367 -17.18 2.76 -2.35
C GLU A 367 -15.83 3.26 -1.83
N TYR A 368 -15.43 2.89 -0.60
CA TYR A 368 -14.11 3.15 -0.07
C TYR A 368 -13.07 2.27 -0.78
N PHE A 369 -13.35 0.97 -0.92
CA PHE A 369 -12.49 0.04 -1.65
C PHE A 369 -12.26 0.48 -3.09
N SER A 370 -13.35 0.84 -3.77
CA SER A 370 -13.41 1.37 -5.12
C SER A 370 -12.38 2.48 -5.34
N ARG A 371 -12.22 3.37 -4.35
CA ARG A 371 -11.26 4.49 -4.39
C ARG A 371 -9.83 4.05 -4.13
N VAL A 372 -9.63 3.23 -3.11
CA VAL A 372 -8.30 2.71 -2.79
C VAL A 372 -7.78 1.91 -3.98
N TRP A 373 -8.61 1.08 -4.59
CA TRP A 373 -8.25 0.32 -5.79
C TRP A 373 -8.01 1.24 -6.99
N THR A 374 -8.92 2.17 -7.28
CA THR A 374 -8.74 3.14 -8.37
C THR A 374 -7.46 3.96 -8.19
N LEU A 375 -7.10 4.28 -6.95
CA LEU A 375 -5.88 5.01 -6.65
C LEU A 375 -4.65 4.12 -6.78
N ALA A 376 -4.67 2.94 -6.18
CA ALA A 376 -3.56 2.01 -6.25
C ALA A 376 -3.28 1.53 -7.67
N GLU A 377 -4.32 1.31 -8.48
CA GLU A 377 -4.20 1.05 -9.92
C GLU A 377 -3.51 2.23 -10.63
N ARG A 378 -3.84 3.49 -10.26
CA ARG A 378 -3.10 4.65 -10.78
C ARG A 378 -1.64 4.58 -10.36
N MET A 379 -1.35 4.28 -9.10
CA MET A 379 0.03 4.20 -8.61
C MET A 379 0.81 3.04 -9.26
N ALA A 380 0.18 1.89 -9.49
CA ALA A 380 0.75 0.73 -10.17
C ALA A 380 1.13 1.05 -11.63
N ARG A 381 0.32 1.87 -12.34
CA ARG A 381 0.68 2.43 -13.66
C ARG A 381 1.99 3.23 -13.63
N HIS A 382 2.34 3.78 -12.48
CA HIS A 382 3.55 4.56 -12.24
C HIS A 382 4.68 3.71 -11.63
N GLY A 383 4.58 2.38 -11.69
CA GLY A 383 5.58 1.44 -11.17
C GLY A 383 5.59 1.37 -9.64
N ARG A 384 4.51 1.79 -8.97
CA ARG A 384 4.38 1.70 -7.53
C ARG A 384 3.59 0.48 -7.10
N HIS A 385 4.30 -0.42 -6.47
CA HIS A 385 3.77 -1.64 -5.91
C HIS A 385 3.55 -1.43 -4.41
N GLU A 386 2.46 -0.75 -4.08
CA GLU A 386 2.11 -0.49 -2.68
C GLU A 386 1.26 -1.63 -2.12
N GLN A 387 1.54 -1.98 -0.86
CA GLN A 387 0.78 -2.99 -0.15
C GLN A 387 -0.58 -2.44 0.26
N LEU A 388 -1.60 -3.30 0.26
CA LEU A 388 -2.96 -2.96 0.63
C LEU A 388 -3.07 -2.33 2.03
N ASN A 389 -2.28 -2.83 2.98
CA ASN A 389 -2.23 -2.34 4.37
C ASN A 389 -1.64 -0.92 4.51
N HIS A 390 -1.00 -0.38 3.47
CA HIS A 390 -0.61 1.04 3.41
C HIS A 390 -1.78 1.97 3.11
N TRP A 391 -2.94 1.46 2.70
CA TRP A 391 -4.08 2.27 2.27
C TRP A 391 -5.34 2.03 3.08
N LEU A 392 -5.46 0.85 3.69
CA LEU A 392 -6.62 0.42 4.45
C LEU A 392 -6.21 0.05 5.86
N SER A 393 -6.87 0.63 6.87
CA SER A 393 -6.82 0.02 8.20
C SER A 393 -7.45 -1.36 8.14
N LEU A 394 -7.05 -2.21 9.08
CA LEU A 394 -7.68 -3.50 9.26
C LEU A 394 -9.19 -3.38 9.54
N GLU A 395 -9.62 -2.35 10.28
CA GLU A 395 -11.05 -2.09 10.51
C GLU A 395 -11.79 -1.78 9.22
N ALA A 396 -11.27 -0.88 8.38
CA ALA A 396 -11.93 -0.55 7.13
C ALA A 396 -11.92 -1.74 6.17
N TRP A 397 -10.81 -2.48 6.09
CA TRP A 397 -10.71 -3.71 5.32
C TRP A 397 -11.76 -4.75 5.72
N LEU A 398 -11.87 -5.08 7.01
CA LEU A 398 -12.86 -6.04 7.49
C LEU A 398 -14.30 -5.50 7.38
N GLY A 399 -14.50 -4.19 7.57
CA GLY A 399 -15.77 -3.53 7.31
C GLY A 399 -16.24 -3.68 5.86
N MET A 400 -15.30 -3.59 4.91
CA MET A 400 -15.60 -3.80 3.48
C MET A 400 -15.88 -5.26 3.16
N VAL A 401 -15.24 -6.22 3.84
CA VAL A 401 -15.59 -7.64 3.71
C VAL A 401 -17.03 -7.89 4.20
N VAL A 402 -17.46 -7.22 5.26
CA VAL A 402 -18.87 -7.25 5.72
C VAL A 402 -19.80 -6.67 4.67
N ASP A 403 -19.52 -5.47 4.15
CA ASP A 403 -20.32 -4.84 3.11
C ASP A 403 -20.42 -5.72 1.85
N ALA A 404 -19.30 -6.31 1.42
CA ALA A 404 -19.22 -7.25 0.31
C ALA A 404 -20.13 -8.46 0.54
N MET A 405 -20.00 -9.10 1.71
CA MET A 405 -20.81 -10.26 2.08
C MET A 405 -22.30 -9.95 2.03
N LEU A 406 -22.73 -8.81 2.57
CA LEU A 406 -24.13 -8.40 2.60
C LEU A 406 -24.67 -8.13 1.19
N ARG A 407 -23.97 -7.30 0.40
CA ARG A 407 -24.44 -6.90 -0.94
C ARG A 407 -24.37 -8.03 -1.97
N SER A 408 -23.49 -9.01 -1.75
CA SER A 408 -23.44 -10.21 -2.59
C SER A 408 -24.75 -11.00 -2.55
N THR A 409 -25.54 -10.87 -1.48
CA THR A 409 -26.88 -11.49 -1.42
C THR A 409 -27.89 -10.83 -2.37
N GLU A 410 -27.65 -9.59 -2.78
CA GLU A 410 -28.50 -8.81 -3.69
C GLU A 410 -28.01 -8.91 -5.14
N ASP A 411 -26.69 -8.83 -5.38
CA ASP A 411 -26.09 -8.90 -6.71
C ASP A 411 -24.79 -9.74 -6.71
N ARG A 412 -24.84 -10.89 -7.39
CA ARG A 412 -23.68 -11.78 -7.58
C ARG A 412 -22.50 -11.14 -8.31
N ARG A 413 -22.73 -10.11 -9.13
CA ARG A 413 -21.68 -9.40 -9.89
C ARG A 413 -20.95 -8.39 -9.00
N ALA A 414 -21.63 -7.81 -8.01
CA ALA A 414 -21.03 -6.86 -7.07
C ALA A 414 -19.86 -7.47 -6.26
N ALA A 415 -19.79 -8.79 -6.14
CA ALA A 415 -18.78 -9.54 -5.39
C ALA A 415 -17.48 -9.85 -6.16
N GLN A 416 -17.47 -9.71 -7.50
CA GLN A 416 -16.34 -10.18 -8.33
C GLN A 416 -15.02 -9.48 -8.01
N VAL A 417 -15.09 -8.20 -7.64
CA VAL A 417 -13.94 -7.40 -7.24
C VAL A 417 -13.32 -8.00 -5.99
N TYR A 418 -14.12 -8.16 -4.94
CA TYR A 418 -13.70 -8.74 -3.66
C TYR A 418 -13.10 -10.14 -3.80
N ARG A 419 -13.68 -10.99 -4.67
CA ARG A 419 -13.10 -12.31 -4.97
C ARG A 419 -11.68 -12.23 -5.52
N LYS A 420 -11.38 -11.27 -6.41
CA LYS A 420 -10.03 -11.13 -6.98
C LYS A 420 -9.00 -10.77 -5.91
N ILE A 421 -9.36 -9.89 -4.98
CA ILE A 421 -8.42 -9.39 -3.95
C ILE A 421 -8.27 -10.38 -2.80
N LEU A 422 -9.38 -11.00 -2.38
CA LEU A 422 -9.36 -12.04 -1.38
C LEU A 422 -8.63 -13.31 -1.87
N GLY A 423 -8.35 -13.38 -3.17
CA GLY A 423 -7.74 -14.55 -3.77
C GLY A 423 -8.72 -15.72 -3.89
N PRO A 424 -8.28 -16.81 -4.51
CA PRO A 424 -9.17 -17.92 -4.88
C PRO A 424 -9.79 -18.62 -3.67
N GLU A 425 -9.03 -18.81 -2.58
CA GLU A 425 -9.50 -19.55 -1.40
C GLU A 425 -10.57 -18.78 -0.62
N ALA A 426 -10.27 -17.55 -0.20
CA ALA A 426 -11.26 -16.72 0.51
C ALA A 426 -12.42 -16.29 -0.42
N GLY A 427 -12.19 -16.19 -1.73
CA GLY A 427 -13.25 -16.02 -2.72
C GLY A 427 -14.24 -17.19 -2.76
N GLN A 428 -13.76 -18.45 -2.71
CA GLN A 428 -14.63 -19.63 -2.62
C GLN A 428 -15.40 -19.68 -1.30
N LEU A 429 -14.75 -19.26 -0.20
CA LEU A 429 -15.40 -19.19 1.11
C LEU A 429 -16.53 -18.17 1.11
N LEU A 430 -16.30 -16.97 0.55
CA LEU A 430 -17.32 -15.96 0.34
C LEU A 430 -18.51 -16.52 -0.46
N ASP A 431 -18.25 -17.25 -1.55
CA ASP A 431 -19.30 -17.88 -2.37
C ASP A 431 -20.14 -18.89 -1.60
N SER A 432 -19.50 -19.65 -0.71
CA SER A 432 -20.18 -20.63 0.14
C SER A 432 -21.08 -20.00 1.20
N ILE A 433 -20.84 -18.73 1.57
CA ILE A 433 -21.61 -17.97 2.56
C ILE A 433 -22.85 -17.33 1.94
N MET A 434 -22.78 -16.89 0.68
CA MET A 434 -23.81 -16.07 0.02
C MET A 434 -25.22 -16.67 0.09
N GLY A 435 -25.38 -17.95 -0.30
CA GLY A 435 -26.68 -18.63 -0.32
C GLY A 435 -27.28 -18.79 1.08
N PRO A 436 -26.55 -19.40 2.02
CA PRO A 436 -26.91 -19.46 3.44
C PRO A 436 -27.33 -18.13 4.03
N LEU A 437 -26.52 -17.09 3.83
CA LEU A 437 -26.78 -15.76 4.38
C LEU A 437 -28.07 -15.15 3.82
N ALA A 438 -28.31 -15.28 2.52
CA ALA A 438 -29.55 -14.78 1.90
C ALA A 438 -30.79 -15.46 2.50
N MET A 439 -30.74 -16.77 2.75
CA MET A 439 -31.85 -17.48 3.42
C MET A 439 -32.04 -17.01 4.87
N THR A 440 -30.96 -16.86 5.62
CA THR A 440 -31.00 -16.34 6.99
C THR A 440 -31.60 -14.93 7.05
N ILE A 441 -31.19 -14.03 6.15
CA ILE A 441 -31.74 -12.68 6.05
C ILE A 441 -33.24 -12.73 5.70
N GLY A 442 -33.63 -13.50 4.68
CA GLY A 442 -35.02 -13.57 4.22
C GLY A 442 -35.98 -14.20 5.25
N THR A 443 -35.50 -15.12 6.08
CA THR A 443 -36.30 -15.79 7.12
C THR A 443 -36.21 -15.11 8.48
N ALA A 444 -35.36 -14.10 8.62
CA ALA A 444 -35.03 -13.45 9.88
C ALA A 444 -34.59 -14.43 11.01
N SER A 445 -34.04 -15.60 10.66
CA SER A 445 -33.73 -16.67 11.62
C SER A 445 -32.35 -17.31 11.41
N MET A 446 -31.56 -17.37 12.49
CA MET A 446 -30.27 -18.08 12.53
C MET A 446 -30.41 -19.61 12.59
N LEU A 447 -31.60 -20.15 12.85
CA LEU A 447 -31.81 -21.60 13.00
C LEU A 447 -31.96 -22.33 11.65
N VAL A 448 -31.97 -21.59 10.55
CA VAL A 448 -32.28 -22.12 9.22
C VAL A 448 -31.05 -22.71 8.54
N VAL A 449 -29.84 -22.28 8.93
CA VAL A 449 -28.59 -22.73 8.30
C VAL A 449 -27.52 -22.97 9.35
N ASP A 450 -27.19 -24.24 9.57
CA ASP A 450 -26.11 -24.65 10.48
C ASP A 450 -24.73 -24.34 9.88
N GLY A 451 -23.80 -23.88 10.74
CA GLY A 451 -22.40 -23.64 10.39
C GLY A 451 -22.14 -22.35 9.59
N LEU A 452 -23.12 -21.44 9.49
CA LEU A 452 -22.94 -20.14 8.84
C LEU A 452 -21.93 -19.29 9.61
N GLU A 453 -22.03 -19.23 10.94
CA GLU A 453 -21.09 -18.50 11.80
C GLU A 453 -19.65 -18.99 11.68
N ASP A 454 -19.42 -20.30 11.54
CA ASP A 454 -18.09 -20.87 11.38
C ASP A 454 -17.43 -20.43 10.07
N LYS A 455 -18.18 -20.49 8.96
CA LYS A 455 -17.69 -20.04 7.64
C LYS A 455 -17.39 -18.55 7.62
N VAL A 456 -18.25 -17.74 8.24
CA VAL A 456 -18.01 -16.29 8.35
C VAL A 456 -16.78 -16.04 9.21
N ALA A 457 -16.60 -16.74 10.33
CA ALA A 457 -15.40 -16.63 11.16
C ALA A 457 -14.12 -16.98 10.39
N GLU A 458 -14.14 -18.05 9.59
CA GLU A 458 -13.02 -18.44 8.71
C GLU A 458 -12.72 -17.35 7.67
N LEU A 459 -13.75 -16.72 7.09
CA LEU A 459 -13.57 -15.64 6.10
C LEU A 459 -12.88 -14.43 6.73
N PHE A 460 -13.26 -14.07 7.96
CA PHE A 460 -12.61 -12.99 8.69
C PHE A 460 -11.14 -13.31 8.97
N CYS A 461 -10.82 -14.52 9.43
CA CYS A 461 -9.43 -14.92 9.67
C CYS A 461 -8.61 -14.89 8.38
N ALA A 462 -9.14 -15.44 7.27
CA ALA A 462 -8.48 -15.39 5.97
C ALA A 462 -8.28 -13.94 5.49
N ALA A 463 -9.26 -13.07 5.67
CA ALA A 463 -9.15 -11.66 5.32
C ALA A 463 -8.09 -10.93 6.15
N VAL A 464 -7.94 -11.24 7.45
CA VAL A 464 -6.86 -10.69 8.28
C VAL A 464 -5.50 -11.14 7.75
N ASP A 465 -5.35 -12.43 7.41
CA ASP A 465 -4.10 -12.97 6.87
C ASP A 465 -3.72 -12.32 5.54
N ILE A 466 -4.68 -12.15 4.63
CA ILE A 466 -4.50 -11.46 3.34
C ILE A 466 -4.08 -9.99 3.53
N TRP A 467 -4.63 -9.32 4.55
CA TRP A 467 -4.22 -7.96 4.87
C TRP A 467 -2.77 -7.89 5.39
N HIS A 468 -2.32 -8.91 6.11
CA HIS A 468 -0.93 -9.01 6.61
C HIS A 468 0.07 -9.50 5.55
N SER A 469 -0.37 -10.29 4.57
CA SER A 469 0.50 -10.98 3.60
C SER A 469 1.19 -10.07 2.57
N ALA A 470 1.24 -8.76 2.82
CA ALA A 470 1.86 -7.77 1.94
C ALA A 470 1.27 -7.79 0.52
N ASN A 471 -0.03 -8.07 0.39
CA ASN A 471 -0.68 -8.15 -0.92
C ASN A 471 -0.50 -6.83 -1.67
N ALA A 472 0.23 -6.89 -2.79
CA ALA A 472 0.59 -5.73 -3.57
C ALA A 472 -0.53 -5.45 -4.57
N LEU A 473 -0.87 -4.18 -4.73
CA LEU A 473 -1.86 -3.72 -5.68
C LEU A 473 -1.19 -3.64 -7.08
N ASP A 474 -0.85 -4.80 -7.64
CA ASP A 474 0.14 -4.93 -8.74
C ASP A 474 -0.44 -4.94 -10.15
N GLU A 475 -1.72 -4.64 -10.33
CA GLU A 475 -2.29 -4.60 -11.67
C GLU A 475 -1.94 -3.28 -12.38
N ALA A 476 -0.70 -3.19 -12.88
CA ALA A 476 -0.40 -2.28 -13.97
C ALA A 476 -1.33 -2.63 -15.15
N PRO A 477 -2.14 -1.68 -15.66
CA PRO A 477 -3.07 -1.91 -16.76
C PRO A 477 -2.38 -2.47 -18.00
N THR A 478 -2.60 -3.75 -18.29
CA THR A 478 -2.17 -4.39 -19.52
C THR A 478 -3.14 -4.11 -20.67
N LYS A 479 -2.74 -4.38 -21.91
CA LYS A 479 -3.69 -4.33 -23.05
C LYS A 479 -4.86 -5.31 -22.86
N ASP A 480 -4.63 -6.43 -22.18
CA ASP A 480 -5.67 -7.39 -21.85
C ASP A 480 -6.61 -6.87 -20.78
N TRP A 481 -6.06 -6.25 -19.71
CA TRP A 481 -6.84 -5.53 -18.71
C TRP A 481 -7.73 -4.46 -19.37
N LEU A 482 -7.17 -3.69 -20.30
CA LEU A 482 -7.90 -2.64 -21.03
C LEU A 482 -9.09 -3.22 -21.80
N GLY A 483 -8.87 -4.34 -22.49
CA GLY A 483 -9.94 -5.07 -23.18
C GLY A 483 -11.06 -5.50 -22.22
N SER A 484 -10.71 -6.12 -21.08
CA SER A 484 -11.69 -6.53 -20.07
C SER A 484 -12.40 -5.34 -19.44
N TYR A 485 -11.69 -4.29 -19.08
CA TYR A 485 -12.23 -3.07 -18.47
C TYR A 485 -13.28 -2.38 -19.36
N LEU A 486 -13.02 -2.28 -20.67
CA LEU A 486 -13.96 -1.65 -21.60
C LEU A 486 -15.21 -2.52 -21.86
N LEU A 487 -15.06 -3.85 -21.82
CA LEU A 487 -16.15 -4.83 -22.00
C LEU A 487 -17.00 -4.99 -20.73
N GLU A 488 -16.40 -4.99 -19.55
CA GLU A 488 -17.06 -5.20 -18.26
C GLU A 488 -17.65 -3.87 -17.76
N ALA A 489 -18.92 -3.65 -18.11
CA ALA A 489 -19.64 -2.42 -17.81
C ALA A 489 -20.01 -2.21 -16.33
N ASP A 490 -20.04 -3.29 -15.53
CA ASP A 490 -20.70 -3.32 -14.22
C ASP A 490 -19.73 -3.38 -13.03
N LEU A 491 -18.41 -3.25 -13.23
CA LEU A 491 -17.48 -3.22 -12.10
C LEU A 491 -17.73 -1.92 -11.29
N GLY A 492 -18.36 -2.09 -10.13
CA GLY A 492 -18.75 -1.01 -9.21
C GLY A 492 -17.59 -0.15 -8.67
N VAL A 493 -16.35 -0.51 -8.97
CA VAL A 493 -15.10 0.15 -8.56
C VAL A 493 -14.91 1.54 -9.17
N TYR A 494 -15.74 1.93 -10.15
CA TYR A 494 -15.58 3.22 -10.85
C TYR A 494 -16.86 4.06 -10.90
N GLN A 495 -17.84 3.78 -10.03
CA GLN A 495 -19.12 4.52 -9.96
C GLN A 495 -18.98 5.99 -9.58
N ALA A 496 -17.79 6.44 -9.18
CA ALA A 496 -17.52 7.86 -8.94
C ALA A 496 -17.57 8.71 -10.23
N TRP A 497 -17.47 8.09 -11.40
CA TRP A 497 -17.29 8.75 -12.69
C TRP A 497 -18.40 8.38 -13.68
N SER A 498 -18.80 9.32 -14.55
CA SER A 498 -19.70 9.00 -15.65
C SER A 498 -19.04 7.99 -16.61
N GLU A 499 -19.83 7.31 -17.45
CA GLU A 499 -19.27 6.41 -18.47
C GLU A 499 -18.31 7.13 -19.41
N ALA A 500 -18.60 8.40 -19.75
CA ALA A 500 -17.73 9.24 -20.55
C ALA A 500 -16.39 9.48 -19.86
N ASP A 501 -16.40 9.94 -18.60
CA ASP A 501 -15.18 10.23 -17.84
C ASP A 501 -14.27 9.00 -17.73
N ARG A 502 -14.88 7.82 -17.52
CA ARG A 502 -14.16 6.54 -17.47
C ARG A 502 -13.47 6.22 -18.79
N VAL A 503 -14.17 6.34 -19.91
CA VAL A 503 -13.61 6.08 -21.25
C VAL A 503 -12.44 7.02 -21.52
N TRP A 504 -12.62 8.29 -21.22
CA TRP A 504 -11.63 9.29 -21.56
C TRP A 504 -10.38 9.28 -20.69
N ALA A 505 -10.51 8.97 -19.40
CA ALA A 505 -9.34 8.76 -18.55
C ALA A 505 -8.49 7.59 -19.03
N VAL A 506 -9.10 6.53 -19.56
CA VAL A 506 -8.37 5.39 -20.12
C VAL A 506 -7.77 5.75 -21.49
N TYR A 507 -8.50 6.48 -22.33
CA TYR A 507 -7.97 7.04 -23.58
C TYR A 507 -6.70 7.87 -23.34
N SER A 508 -6.74 8.78 -22.36
CA SER A 508 -5.61 9.65 -22.05
C SER A 508 -4.35 8.88 -21.64
N TYR A 509 -4.53 7.74 -20.98
CA TYR A 509 -3.42 6.90 -20.55
C TYR A 509 -2.77 6.16 -21.73
N TYR A 510 -3.58 5.61 -22.64
CA TYR A 510 -3.10 4.73 -23.71
C TYR A 510 -2.79 5.44 -25.04
N CYS A 511 -3.44 6.57 -25.31
CA CYS A 511 -3.57 7.11 -26.66
C CYS A 511 -3.34 8.63 -26.76
N TRP A 512 -2.82 9.28 -25.72
CA TRP A 512 -2.70 10.74 -25.59
C TRP A 512 -2.41 11.49 -26.90
N LYS A 513 -3.35 12.33 -27.36
CA LYS A 513 -3.26 13.15 -28.60
C LYS A 513 -4.09 14.43 -28.49
N GLU A 514 -3.72 15.45 -29.27
CA GLU A 514 -4.56 16.62 -29.51
C GLU A 514 -5.83 16.20 -30.27
N LEU A 515 -6.97 16.33 -29.60
CA LEU A 515 -8.26 15.91 -30.14
C LEU A 515 -9.24 17.06 -30.07
N ASP A 516 -9.94 17.31 -31.17
CA ASP A 516 -11.09 18.21 -31.18
C ASP A 516 -12.30 17.50 -30.55
N GLN A 517 -12.51 17.74 -29.27
CA GLN A 517 -13.59 17.13 -28.49
C GLN A 517 -14.97 17.73 -28.81
N ALA A 518 -15.01 18.86 -29.51
CA ALA A 518 -16.25 19.52 -29.90
C ALA A 518 -16.83 18.95 -31.20
N SER A 519 -16.04 18.19 -31.97
CA SER A 519 -16.50 17.52 -33.19
C SER A 519 -16.78 16.04 -32.99
N VAL A 520 -17.80 15.56 -33.69
CA VAL A 520 -18.15 14.14 -33.78
C VAL A 520 -16.97 13.33 -34.34
N ASP A 521 -16.22 13.91 -35.28
CA ASP A 521 -15.07 13.26 -35.93
C ASP A 521 -13.90 13.07 -34.96
N GLY A 522 -13.59 14.08 -34.14
CA GLY A 522 -12.58 13.94 -33.09
C GLY A 522 -12.99 12.87 -32.08
N LEU A 523 -14.23 12.90 -31.61
CA LEU A 523 -14.75 11.91 -30.66
C LEU A 523 -14.71 10.47 -31.22
N ALA A 524 -15.07 10.30 -32.50
CA ALA A 524 -14.99 9.02 -33.19
C ALA A 524 -13.53 8.55 -33.33
N GLN A 525 -12.59 9.47 -33.58
CA GLN A 525 -11.17 9.15 -33.70
C GLN A 525 -10.59 8.67 -32.36
N ALA A 526 -10.94 9.31 -31.24
CA ALA A 526 -10.50 8.87 -29.92
C ALA A 526 -10.96 7.45 -29.59
N LEU A 527 -12.23 7.15 -29.88
CA LEU A 527 -12.78 5.81 -29.69
C LEU A 527 -12.07 4.76 -30.54
N ARG A 528 -11.81 5.06 -31.82
CA ARG A 528 -11.09 4.14 -32.71
C ARG A 528 -9.67 3.84 -32.20
N ASP A 529 -8.95 4.87 -31.77
CA ASP A 529 -7.60 4.71 -31.22
C ASP A 529 -7.62 3.87 -29.94
N LEU A 530 -8.57 4.12 -29.04
CA LEU A 530 -8.74 3.32 -27.82
C LEU A 530 -9.06 1.85 -28.12
N VAL A 531 -10.00 1.60 -29.04
CA VAL A 531 -10.37 0.24 -29.48
C VAL A 531 -9.17 -0.49 -30.05
N LYS A 532 -8.35 0.16 -30.89
CA LYS A 532 -7.16 -0.45 -31.47
C LYS A 532 -6.15 -0.88 -30.40
N VAL A 533 -5.93 -0.03 -29.39
CA VAL A 533 -5.01 -0.39 -28.29
C VAL A 533 -5.56 -1.54 -27.45
N ALA A 534 -6.87 -1.57 -27.20
CA ALA A 534 -7.56 -2.58 -26.38
C ALA A 534 -7.79 -3.93 -27.10
N GLY A 535 -8.10 -3.88 -28.39
CA GLY A 535 -8.36 -5.02 -29.25
C GLY A 535 -7.08 -5.72 -29.71
N GLY A 536 -5.96 -5.00 -29.75
CA GLY A 536 -4.70 -5.50 -30.30
C GLY A 536 -4.87 -5.88 -31.77
N ASN A 537 -4.29 -6.99 -32.21
CA ASN A 537 -4.43 -7.47 -33.59
C ASN A 537 -5.73 -8.28 -33.86
N ASN A 538 -6.74 -8.20 -32.99
CA ASN A 538 -7.98 -9.00 -33.08
C ASN A 538 -9.19 -8.14 -33.50
N SER A 539 -9.51 -8.18 -34.80
CA SER A 539 -10.59 -7.39 -35.40
C SER A 539 -11.99 -7.69 -34.87
N VAL A 540 -12.26 -8.91 -34.36
CA VAL A 540 -13.56 -9.27 -33.77
C VAL A 540 -13.71 -8.60 -32.40
N LYS A 541 -12.65 -8.63 -31.59
CA LYS A 541 -12.59 -7.96 -30.28
C LYS A 541 -12.73 -6.45 -30.45
N GLU A 542 -12.08 -5.87 -31.46
CA GLU A 542 -12.21 -4.44 -31.79
C GLU A 542 -13.66 -4.04 -32.11
N GLN A 543 -14.34 -4.79 -32.97
CA GLN A 543 -15.74 -4.51 -33.33
C GLN A 543 -16.69 -4.60 -32.13
N GLN A 544 -16.48 -5.59 -31.26
CA GLN A 544 -17.26 -5.73 -30.03
C GLN A 544 -17.04 -4.54 -29.09
N LEU A 545 -15.79 -4.16 -28.85
CA LEU A 545 -15.41 -3.02 -28.01
C LEU A 545 -16.01 -1.70 -28.51
N PHE A 546 -15.90 -1.45 -29.82
CA PHE A 546 -16.44 -0.24 -30.44
C PHE A 546 -17.96 -0.14 -30.24
N LYS A 547 -18.69 -1.25 -30.46
CA LYS A 547 -20.15 -1.32 -30.26
C LYS A 547 -20.55 -1.08 -28.80
N VAL A 548 -19.82 -1.67 -27.85
CA VAL A 548 -20.09 -1.50 -26.41
C VAL A 548 -19.87 -0.04 -25.99
N MET A 549 -18.75 0.58 -26.41
CA MET A 549 -18.46 1.97 -26.05
C MET A 549 -19.40 2.97 -26.71
N GLY A 550 -19.75 2.77 -27.99
CA GLY A 550 -20.73 3.61 -28.67
C GLY A 550 -22.08 3.64 -27.95
N LYS A 551 -22.56 2.47 -27.49
CA LYS A 551 -23.78 2.37 -26.69
C LYS A 551 -23.67 3.13 -25.35
N LYS A 552 -22.54 2.99 -24.64
CA LYS A 552 -22.29 3.64 -23.33
C LYS A 552 -22.27 5.16 -23.43
N LEU A 553 -21.63 5.67 -24.47
CA LEU A 553 -21.53 7.11 -24.72
C LEU A 553 -22.80 7.71 -25.36
N GLY A 554 -23.86 6.91 -25.53
CA GLY A 554 -25.10 7.37 -26.16
C GLY A 554 -24.93 7.75 -27.63
N LEU A 555 -23.90 7.23 -28.31
CA LEU A 555 -23.66 7.52 -29.72
C LEU A 555 -24.66 6.75 -30.60
N PRO A 556 -25.17 7.38 -31.68
CA PRO A 556 -25.98 6.68 -32.66
C PRO A 556 -25.22 5.46 -33.19
N ALA A 557 -25.93 4.40 -33.59
CA ALA A 557 -25.31 3.18 -34.09
C ALA A 557 -24.51 3.46 -35.37
N VAL A 558 -23.24 3.80 -35.24
CA VAL A 558 -22.34 3.99 -36.38
C VAL A 558 -21.77 2.62 -36.72
N ASN A 559 -22.00 2.20 -37.97
CA ASN A 559 -21.44 0.96 -38.50
C ASN A 559 -19.91 1.00 -38.37
N ALA A 560 -19.24 -0.14 -38.15
CA ALA A 560 -17.78 -0.22 -37.97
C ALA A 560 -16.91 0.35 -39.13
N LYS A 561 -17.53 0.95 -40.16
CA LYS A 561 -16.92 1.63 -41.30
C LYS A 561 -17.21 3.15 -41.36
N GLY A 562 -17.91 3.74 -40.39
CA GLY A 562 -18.17 5.18 -40.27
C GLY A 562 -17.59 5.72 -38.97
#